data_AF-A0A2X1XRV6-F1
#
_entry.id   AF-A0A2X1XRV6-F1
#
_cell.length_a   1.000
_cell.length_b   1.000
_cell.length_c   1.000
_cell.angle_alpha   90.00
_cell.angle_beta   90.00
_cell.angle_gamma   90.00
#
_symmetry.space_group_name_H-M   'P 1'
#
loop_
_entity.id
_entity.type
_entity.pdbx_description
1 polymer ?
#
loop_
_entity_poly.entity_id
_entity_poly.type
_entity_poly.pdbx_seq_one_letter_code
_entity_poly.pdbx_strand_id
1 'polypeptide(L)'
;MPLFSITVQYKGIDAIPDDLQSVYRTVWEISQKVIIDMSAARAPFVCQSQSLNLWLASPTFAQINAMHFYAWKRGLKTGMYYLRSKPSTNAVKVTVGQQSEDEDCLNCVHKPISSIKKIRINRK
;
A
#
# COMPACT_ATOMS: atom_id res chain seq x y z
N MET A 1 1.47 8.37 -16.39
CA MET A 1 0.60 9.09 -15.44
C MET A 1 0.70 8.40 -14.07
N PRO A 2 1.16 9.09 -13.02
CA PRO A 2 1.13 8.52 -11.67
C PRO A 2 -0.32 8.59 -11.15
N LEU A 3 -1.00 7.46 -11.12
CA LEU A 3 -2.24 7.30 -10.35
C LEU A 3 -1.84 7.27 -8.87
N PHE A 4 -2.00 8.41 -8.18
CA PHE A 4 -1.95 8.45 -6.73
C PHE A 4 -3.08 7.56 -6.18
N SER A 5 -2.74 6.33 -5.80
CA SER A 5 -3.69 5.42 -5.18
C SER A 5 -3.85 5.80 -3.70
N ILE A 6 -4.90 6.56 -3.39
CA ILE A 6 -5.33 6.82 -2.02
C ILE A 6 -5.93 5.51 -1.50
N THR A 7 -5.10 4.66 -0.89
CA THR A 7 -5.58 3.45 -0.22
C THR A 7 -6.07 3.80 1.18
N VAL A 8 -7.32 3.53 1.50
CA VAL A 8 -7.82 3.61 2.89
C VAL A 8 -7.38 2.33 3.60
N GLN A 9 -6.71 2.46 4.73
CA GLN A 9 -6.32 1.34 5.59
C GLN A 9 -7.27 1.36 6.79
N TYR A 10 -8.02 0.28 7.02
CA TYR A 10 -9.04 0.21 8.08
C TYR A 10 -8.61 -0.65 9.27
N LYS A 11 -7.57 -1.49 9.12
CA LYS A 11 -7.06 -2.32 10.21
C LYS A 11 -6.48 -1.47 11.33
N GLY A 12 -6.77 -1.85 12.58
CA GLY A 12 -6.31 -1.16 13.78
C GLY A 12 -7.26 -0.10 14.32
N ILE A 13 -8.52 -0.08 13.85
CA ILE A 13 -9.58 0.79 14.37
C ILE A 13 -10.51 -0.04 15.24
N ASP A 14 -10.44 0.14 16.55
CA ASP A 14 -11.21 -0.66 17.54
C ASP A 14 -12.73 -0.49 17.42
N ALA A 15 -13.19 0.61 16.81
CA ALA A 15 -14.62 0.88 16.61
C ALA A 15 -15.27 0.01 15.51
N ILE A 16 -14.48 -0.68 14.69
CA ILE A 16 -14.99 -1.44 13.54
C ILE A 16 -15.11 -2.92 13.91
N PRO A 17 -16.31 -3.51 13.84
CA PRO A 17 -16.50 -4.93 14.17
C PRO A 17 -15.87 -5.86 13.12
N ASP A 18 -15.50 -7.08 13.56
CA ASP A 18 -14.70 -8.02 12.76
C ASP A 18 -15.39 -8.50 11.48
N ASP A 19 -16.72 -8.61 11.49
CA ASP A 19 -17.52 -8.96 10.33
C ASP A 19 -17.35 -7.92 9.22
N LEU A 20 -17.44 -6.63 9.57
CA LEU A 20 -17.24 -5.52 8.65
C LEU A 20 -15.79 -5.49 8.15
N GLN A 21 -14.83 -5.73 9.04
CA GLN A 21 -13.42 -5.85 8.68
C GLN A 21 -13.19 -6.98 7.66
N SER A 22 -13.93 -8.08 7.73
CA SER A 22 -13.77 -9.20 6.80
C SER A 22 -14.22 -8.88 5.37
N VAL A 23 -15.25 -8.03 5.24
CA VAL A 23 -15.85 -7.59 3.96
C VAL A 23 -14.96 -6.57 3.27
N TYR A 24 -14.39 -5.62 4.02
CA TYR A 24 -13.58 -4.53 3.46
C TYR A 24 -12.09 -4.84 3.29
N ARG A 25 -11.72 -6.13 3.26
CA ARG A 25 -10.33 -6.56 3.06
C ARG A 25 -9.74 -5.94 1.80
N THR A 26 -8.53 -5.40 1.96
CA THR A 26 -7.78 -4.82 0.86
C THR A 26 -7.13 -5.91 0.01
N VAL A 27 -6.74 -5.55 -1.21
CA VAL A 27 -6.09 -6.48 -2.15
C VAL A 27 -4.75 -7.03 -1.64
N TRP A 28 -4.10 -6.33 -0.70
CA TRP A 28 -2.85 -6.74 -0.07
C TRP A 28 -3.04 -7.80 1.01
N GLU A 29 -4.27 -7.98 1.50
CA GLU A 29 -4.63 -8.90 2.57
C GLU A 29 -5.27 -10.19 2.04
N ILE A 30 -5.78 -10.12 0.81
CA ILE A 30 -6.37 -11.27 0.13
C ILE A 30 -5.26 -12.10 -0.51
N SER A 31 -5.34 -13.42 -0.31
CA SER A 31 -4.44 -14.36 -0.96
C SER A 31 -4.62 -14.31 -2.48
N GLN A 32 -3.52 -14.10 -3.21
CA GLN A 32 -3.53 -14.04 -4.67
C GLN A 32 -3.96 -15.36 -5.31
N LYS A 33 -3.79 -16.48 -4.60
CA LYS A 33 -4.27 -17.80 -5.03
C LYS A 33 -5.79 -17.82 -5.21
N VAL A 34 -6.52 -17.21 -4.28
CA VAL A 34 -8.00 -17.12 -4.33
C VAL A 34 -8.44 -16.28 -5.54
N ILE A 35 -7.72 -15.20 -5.83
CA ILE A 35 -7.98 -14.37 -7.02
C ILE A 35 -7.80 -15.19 -8.31
N ILE A 36 -6.75 -16.01 -8.39
CA ILE A 36 -6.50 -16.91 -9.52
C ILE A 36 -7.62 -17.96 -9.63
N ASP A 37 -8.05 -18.54 -8.51
CA ASP A 37 -9.13 -19.54 -8.50
C ASP A 37 -10.48 -18.97 -8.95
N MET A 38 -10.85 -17.78 -8.47
CA MET A 38 -12.06 -17.10 -8.93
C MET A 38 -11.96 -16.72 -10.41
N SER A 39 -10.77 -16.32 -10.86
CA SER A 39 -10.52 -16.02 -12.27
C SER A 39 -10.66 -17.27 -13.14
N ALA A 40 -10.19 -18.42 -12.68
CA ALA A 40 -10.35 -19.70 -13.37
C ALA A 40 -11.81 -20.17 -13.38
N ALA A 41 -12.54 -19.98 -12.28
CA ALA A 41 -13.96 -20.37 -12.18
C ALA A 41 -14.85 -19.63 -13.19
N ARG A 42 -14.58 -18.34 -13.46
CA ARG A 42 -15.33 -17.57 -14.47
C ARG A 42 -14.81 -17.75 -15.91
N ALA A 43 -13.61 -18.31 -16.08
CA ALA A 43 -12.96 -18.42 -17.39
C ALA A 43 -13.77 -19.19 -18.46
N PRO A 44 -14.52 -20.26 -18.15
CA PRO A 44 -15.34 -20.98 -19.13
C PRO A 44 -16.43 -20.11 -19.78
N PHE A 45 -16.87 -19.04 -19.10
CA PHE A 45 -17.89 -18.12 -19.58
C PHE A 45 -17.31 -16.93 -20.38
N VAL A 46 -15.99 -16.90 -20.60
CA VAL A 46 -15.28 -15.85 -21.33
C VAL A 46 -14.72 -16.41 -22.64
N CYS A 47 -15.20 -15.90 -23.77
CA CYS A 47 -14.78 -16.38 -25.09
C CYS A 47 -13.29 -16.10 -25.39
N GLN A 48 -12.79 -14.93 -24.98
CA GLN A 48 -11.38 -14.55 -25.13
C GLN A 48 -10.63 -14.72 -23.80
N SER A 49 -9.98 -13.67 -23.31
CA SER A 49 -9.25 -13.65 -22.05
C SER A 49 -9.75 -12.52 -21.15
N GLN A 50 -9.08 -12.35 -20.02
CA GLN A 50 -9.41 -11.34 -19.01
C GLN A 50 -8.15 -10.71 -18.46
N SER A 51 -8.20 -9.41 -18.21
CA SER A 51 -7.10 -8.68 -17.57
C SER A 51 -7.02 -9.04 -16.08
N LEU A 52 -6.05 -9.88 -15.73
CA LEU A 52 -5.82 -10.34 -14.35
C LEU A 52 -4.65 -9.59 -13.72
N ASN A 53 -4.94 -8.62 -12.86
CA ASN A 53 -3.90 -7.96 -12.04
C ASN A 53 -3.59 -8.82 -10.82
N LEU A 54 -2.32 -8.88 -10.42
CA LEU A 54 -1.86 -9.54 -9.20
C LEU A 54 -1.07 -8.54 -8.35
N TRP A 55 -1.17 -8.70 -7.03
CA TRP A 55 -0.54 -7.80 -6.06
C TRP A 55 0.38 -8.59 -5.13
N LEU A 56 1.64 -8.17 -5.02
CA LEU A 56 2.60 -8.71 -4.06
C LEU A 56 3.30 -7.57 -3.35
N ALA A 57 3.20 -7.51 -2.01
CA ALA A 57 3.85 -6.43 -1.25
C ALA A 57 5.37 -6.44 -1.46
N SER A 58 5.99 -7.61 -1.29
CA SER A 58 7.43 -7.83 -1.50
C SER A 58 7.62 -8.95 -2.52
N PRO A 59 7.72 -8.61 -3.83
CA PRO A 59 7.82 -9.62 -4.87
C PRO A 59 9.17 -10.35 -4.82
N THR A 60 9.14 -11.67 -4.79
CA THR A 60 10.31 -12.53 -5.01
C THR A 60 10.14 -13.34 -6.30
N PHE A 61 11.26 -13.69 -6.93
CA PHE A 61 11.23 -14.48 -8.16
C PHE A 61 10.51 -15.82 -7.97
N ALA A 62 10.79 -16.51 -6.86
CA ALA A 62 10.15 -17.79 -6.54
C ALA A 62 8.62 -17.68 -6.43
N GLN A 63 8.12 -16.61 -5.79
CA GLN A 63 6.68 -16.39 -5.64
C GLN A 63 6.02 -16.08 -7.00
N ILE A 64 6.62 -15.20 -7.80
CA ILE A 64 6.09 -14.85 -9.13
C ILE A 64 6.05 -16.09 -10.03
N ASN A 65 7.13 -16.87 -10.04
CA ASN A 65 7.21 -18.09 -10.83
C ASN A 65 6.15 -19.12 -10.39
N ALA A 66 5.99 -19.32 -9.08
CA ALA A 66 4.96 -20.21 -8.54
C ALA A 66 3.54 -19.75 -8.91
N MET A 67 3.25 -18.45 -8.87
CA MET A 67 1.94 -17.91 -9.28
C MET A 67 1.67 -18.11 -10.77
N HIS A 68 2.66 -17.89 -11.64
CA HIS A 68 2.52 -18.15 -13.07
C HIS A 68 2.25 -19.61 -13.38
N PHE A 69 3.03 -20.53 -12.79
CA PHE A 69 2.79 -21.97 -12.96
C PHE A 69 1.45 -22.40 -12.40
N TYR A 70 1.01 -21.81 -11.29
CA TYR A 70 -0.31 -22.08 -10.72
C TYR A 70 -1.43 -21.63 -11.67
N ALA A 71 -1.38 -20.40 -12.19
CA ALA A 71 -2.36 -19.89 -13.15
C ALA A 71 -2.41 -20.73 -14.44
N TRP A 72 -1.26 -21.16 -14.96
CA TRP A 72 -1.17 -22.05 -16.12
C TRP A 72 -1.81 -23.42 -15.86
N LYS A 73 -1.52 -24.05 -14.72
CA LYS A 73 -2.15 -25.32 -14.31
C LYS A 73 -3.67 -25.22 -14.16
N ARG A 74 -4.20 -24.03 -13.87
CA ARG A 74 -5.65 -23.77 -13.77
C ARG A 74 -6.31 -23.45 -15.11
N GLY A 75 -5.56 -23.47 -16.23
CA GLY A 75 -6.09 -23.27 -17.57
C GLY A 75 -6.37 -21.81 -17.93
N LEU A 76 -5.80 -20.84 -17.21
CA LEU A 76 -5.97 -19.43 -17.54
C LEU A 76 -5.19 -19.05 -18.79
N LYS A 77 -5.88 -18.43 -19.76
CA LYS A 77 -5.26 -17.89 -20.99
C LYS A 77 -4.30 -16.72 -20.70
N THR A 78 -4.61 -15.93 -19.68
CA THR A 78 -3.75 -14.84 -19.20
C THR A 78 -3.44 -15.09 -17.73
N GLY A 79 -2.19 -15.45 -17.43
CA GLY A 79 -1.76 -15.73 -16.05
C GLY A 79 -1.51 -14.48 -15.21
N MET A 80 -1.14 -13.36 -15.84
CA MET A 80 -0.90 -12.08 -15.18
C MET A 80 -0.89 -10.96 -16.22
N TYR A 81 -1.54 -9.83 -15.90
CA TYR A 81 -1.54 -8.61 -16.71
C TYR A 81 -0.56 -7.58 -16.13
N TYR A 82 -0.84 -7.08 -14.93
CA TYR A 82 0.14 -6.31 -14.14
C TYR A 82 0.46 -7.01 -12.84
N LEU A 83 1.75 -7.01 -12.50
CA LEU A 83 2.22 -7.19 -11.14
C LEU A 83 2.29 -5.83 -10.47
N ARG A 84 1.59 -5.67 -9.34
CA ARG A 84 1.63 -4.46 -8.53
C ARG A 84 2.41 -4.76 -7.25
N SER A 85 3.51 -4.03 -7.06
CA SER A 85 4.28 -4.07 -5.82
C SER A 85 3.98 -2.88 -4.92
N LYS A 86 4.18 -3.06 -3.61
CA LYS A 86 4.08 -1.96 -2.65
C LYS A 86 5.45 -1.30 -2.53
N PRO A 87 5.57 0.04 -2.58
CA PRO A 87 6.83 0.69 -2.24
C PRO A 87 7.20 0.39 -0.78
N SER A 88 8.49 0.22 -0.50
CA SER A 88 9.01 -0.10 0.84
C SER A 88 8.67 0.99 1.86
N THR A 89 8.61 2.25 1.42
CA THR A 89 8.20 3.40 2.21
C THR A 89 6.83 3.91 1.75
N ASN A 90 5.90 4.07 2.69
CA ASN A 90 4.63 4.73 2.40
C ASN A 90 4.90 6.24 2.29
N ALA A 91 4.48 6.87 1.19
CA ALA A 91 4.48 8.32 1.11
C ALA A 91 3.56 8.89 2.20
N VAL A 92 4.04 9.90 2.94
CA VAL A 92 3.23 10.63 3.93
C VAL A 92 2.01 11.19 3.19
N LYS A 93 0.83 10.70 3.54
CA LYS A 93 -0.43 11.16 2.96
C LYS A 93 -0.73 12.53 3.57
N VAL A 94 -0.49 13.59 2.81
CA VAL A 94 -0.83 14.95 3.25
C VAL A 94 -2.34 15.07 3.29
N THR A 95 -2.89 15.20 4.49
CA THR A 95 -4.31 15.53 4.70
C THR A 95 -4.41 17.00 5.08
N VAL A 96 -5.41 17.70 4.53
CA VAL A 96 -5.65 19.12 4.83
C VAL A 96 -6.30 19.17 6.22
N GLY A 97 -5.49 19.15 7.27
CA GLY A 97 -6.00 19.06 8.65
C GLY A 97 -5.03 18.55 9.70
N GLN A 98 -3.81 18.12 9.36
CA GLN A 98 -2.75 17.98 10.37
C GLN A 98 -2.25 19.37 10.76
N GLN A 99 -3.05 20.07 11.57
CA GLN A 99 -2.50 21.08 12.46
C GLN A 99 -1.54 20.31 13.36
N SER A 100 -0.25 20.57 13.19
CA SER A 100 0.71 20.20 14.20
C SER A 100 0.28 20.90 15.48
N GLU A 101 -0.18 20.12 16.45
CA GLU A 101 -0.15 20.55 17.85
C GLU A 101 1.33 20.60 18.24
N ASP A 102 2.04 21.60 17.70
CA ASP A 102 3.32 22.06 18.21
C ASP A 102 3.01 22.82 19.50
N GLU A 103 2.79 22.06 20.59
CA GLU A 103 2.87 22.52 21.99
C GLU A 103 4.31 22.95 22.30
N ASP A 104 4.84 23.94 21.58
CA ASP A 104 6.20 24.47 21.81
C ASP A 104 6.36 25.95 21.42
N CYS A 105 5.29 26.67 21.06
CA CYS A 105 5.40 28.09 20.65
C CYS A 105 4.69 29.10 21.57
N LEU A 106 4.01 28.70 22.64
CA LEU A 106 3.32 29.67 23.51
C LEU A 106 4.21 30.39 24.56
N ASN A 107 5.50 30.05 24.68
CA ASN A 107 6.41 30.72 25.62
C ASN A 107 7.57 31.50 24.97
N CYS A 108 7.53 31.73 23.67
CA CYS A 108 8.61 32.45 22.96
C CYS A 108 8.36 33.95 22.77
N VAL A 109 7.66 34.60 23.69
CA VAL A 109 7.71 36.05 23.85
C VAL A 109 8.51 36.34 25.12
N HIS A 110 9.73 36.86 24.93
CA HIS A 110 10.73 37.25 25.95
C HIS A 110 11.74 36.18 26.41
N LYS A 111 12.72 35.87 25.54
CA LYS A 111 14.09 35.69 26.04
C LYS A 111 15.01 36.77 25.47
N PRO A 112 15.71 37.54 26.32
CA PRO A 112 16.61 38.59 25.85
C PRO A 112 17.78 38.02 25.03
N ILE A 113 18.29 38.87 24.14
CA ILE A 113 19.30 38.64 23.08
C ILE A 113 20.68 38.16 23.61
N SER A 114 20.82 37.75 24.87
CA SER A 114 22.11 37.39 25.49
C SER A 114 22.56 35.93 25.27
N SER A 115 21.79 35.06 24.59
CA SER A 115 22.12 33.62 24.48
C SER A 115 22.39 33.08 23.06
N ILE A 116 22.68 33.95 22.07
CA ILE A 116 23.12 33.48 20.76
C ILE A 116 24.56 32.93 20.87
N LYS A 117 24.71 31.62 21.13
CA LYS A 117 26.00 30.92 20.99
C LYS A 117 26.36 30.87 19.50
N LYS A 118 27.51 31.46 19.15
CA LYS A 118 28.12 31.47 17.80
C LYS A 118 28.04 30.09 17.15
N ILE A 119 27.35 30.01 16.01
CA ILE A 119 27.38 28.85 15.11
C ILE A 119 28.79 28.74 14.53
N ARG A 120 29.53 27.70 14.91
CA ARG A 120 30.88 27.41 14.41
C ARG A 120 30.73 26.62 13.09
N ILE A 121 30.97 27.28 11.96
CA ILE A 121 31.04 26.64 10.64
C ILE A 121 32.36 25.88 10.57
N ASN A 122 32.32 24.54 10.55
CA ASN A 122 33.50 23.73 10.23
C ASN A 122 33.58 23.57 8.70
N ARG A 123 34.57 24.20 8.09
CA ARG A 123 35.06 23.83 6.75
C ARG A 123 36.06 22.68 6.90
N LYS A 124 35.81 21.58 6.23
CA LYS A 124 36.84 20.67 5.71
C LYS A 124 36.58 20.54 4.22
#